data_AF-A0A3L7MQS0-F1
#
_entry.id   AF-A0A3L7MQS0-F1
#
_cell.length_a   1.000
_cell.length_b   1.000
_cell.length_c   1.000
_cell.angle_alpha   90.00
_cell.angle_beta   90.00
_cell.angle_gamma   90.00
#
_symmetry.space_group_name_H-M   'P 1'
#
loop_
_entity.id
_entity.type
_entity.pdbx_description
1 polymer ?
#
loop_
_entity_poly.entity_id
_entity_poly.type
_entity_poly.pdbx_seq_one_letter_code
_entity_poly.pdbx_strand_id
1 'polypeptide(L)'
;LRAQGTPEALIEPKVMPGNRPTTFIMCRKRTPRSLGQLVALYEHSTFTAGAIWNVNSFDQWGVELGKKVASTLLPMLTGPATPAPDPSTASLVHRYRQWRNR
;
A
#
# COMPACT_ATOMS: atom_id res chain seq x y z
N LEU A 1 -19.38 14.10 -29.83
CA LEU A 1 -18.71 15.35 -29.40
C LEU A 1 -18.83 16.46 -30.45
N ARG A 2 -18.22 16.34 -31.66
CA ARG A 2 -18.43 17.34 -32.75
C ARG A 2 -19.90 17.45 -33.18
N ALA A 3 -20.54 16.31 -33.46
CA ALA A 3 -21.98 16.24 -33.78
C ALA A 3 -22.92 16.66 -32.62
N GLN A 4 -22.38 16.87 -31.41
CA GLN A 4 -23.13 17.34 -30.23
C GLN A 4 -22.83 18.84 -29.95
N GLY A 5 -22.19 19.56 -30.87
CA GLY A 5 -21.86 20.98 -30.72
C GLY A 5 -20.80 21.29 -29.67
N THR A 6 -19.97 20.31 -29.28
CA THR A 6 -18.89 20.55 -28.31
C THR A 6 -17.81 21.44 -28.96
N PRO A 7 -17.41 22.57 -28.33
CA PRO A 7 -16.30 23.39 -28.80
C PRO A 7 -15.03 22.56 -29.02
N GLU A 8 -14.28 22.82 -30.09
CA GLU A 8 -13.14 21.97 -30.52
C GLU A 8 -12.10 21.80 -29.39
N ALA A 9 -11.81 22.88 -28.65
CA ALA A 9 -10.90 22.88 -27.50
C ALA A 9 -11.34 21.98 -26.32
N LEU A 10 -12.62 21.58 -26.29
CA LEU A 10 -13.19 20.73 -25.23
C LEU A 10 -13.38 19.28 -25.68
N ILE A 11 -13.03 18.93 -26.92
CA ILE A 11 -13.27 17.58 -27.45
C ILE A 11 -12.32 16.58 -26.81
N GLU A 12 -11.01 16.83 -26.89
CA GLU A 12 -9.97 15.95 -26.35
C GLU A 12 -10.18 15.62 -24.86
N PRO A 13 -10.37 16.60 -23.93
CA PRO A 13 -10.60 16.29 -22.52
C PRO A 13 -11.92 15.57 -22.23
N LYS A 14 -12.88 15.56 -23.17
CA LYS A 14 -14.16 14.84 -23.05
C LYS A 14 -14.16 13.47 -23.71
N VAL A 15 -13.05 13.07 -24.35
CA VAL A 15 -12.91 11.71 -24.88
C VAL A 15 -12.76 10.74 -23.71
N MET A 16 -13.71 9.82 -23.58
CA MET A 16 -13.64 8.69 -22.66
C MET A 16 -13.36 7.43 -23.48
N PRO A 17 -12.09 6.96 -23.57
CA PRO A 17 -11.70 5.86 -24.47
C PRO A 17 -12.26 4.48 -24.06
N GLY A 18 -13.04 4.40 -22.97
CA GLY A 18 -13.56 3.13 -22.48
C GLY A 18 -12.45 2.19 -22.00
N ASN A 19 -12.63 0.89 -22.27
CA ASN A 19 -11.70 -0.21 -21.95
C ASN A 19 -11.20 -0.24 -20.50
N ARG A 20 -12.09 0.06 -19.56
CA ARG A 20 -11.83 -0.02 -18.12
C ARG A 20 -12.60 -1.22 -17.56
N PRO A 21 -11.96 -2.39 -17.41
CA PRO A 21 -12.65 -3.57 -16.89
C PRO A 21 -13.12 -3.31 -15.45
N THR A 22 -14.32 -3.77 -15.14
CA THR A 22 -14.91 -3.66 -13.80
C THR A 22 -15.49 -5.00 -13.39
N THR A 23 -15.47 -5.28 -12.09
CA THR A 23 -16.15 -6.44 -11.50
C THR A 23 -17.20 -5.92 -10.53
N PHE A 24 -18.46 -6.31 -10.75
CA PHE A 24 -19.57 -5.96 -9.87
C PHE A 24 -19.98 -7.19 -9.05
N ILE A 25 -19.82 -7.12 -7.73
CA ILE A 25 -20.25 -8.16 -6.79
C ILE A 25 -21.45 -7.61 -6.03
N MET A 26 -22.62 -8.23 -6.22
CA MET A 26 -23.88 -7.80 -5.61
C MET A 26 -24.34 -8.81 -4.55
N CYS A 27 -24.87 -8.30 -3.45
CA CYS A 27 -25.53 -9.12 -2.41
C CYS A 27 -26.90 -8.52 -2.08
N ARG A 28 -27.88 -9.37 -1.73
CA ARG A 28 -29.27 -8.92 -1.47
C ARG A 28 -29.41 -8.11 -0.18
N LYS A 29 -28.63 -8.41 0.85
CA LYS A 29 -28.64 -7.73 2.15
C LYS A 29 -27.23 -7.72 2.74
N ARG A 30 -26.89 -6.63 3.43
CA ARG A 30 -25.67 -6.52 4.23
C ARG A 30 -25.87 -7.21 5.57
N THR A 31 -25.38 -8.44 5.67
CA THR A 31 -25.47 -9.30 6.86
C THR A 31 -24.08 -9.79 7.25
N PRO A 32 -23.87 -10.25 8.50
CA PRO A 32 -22.60 -10.88 8.88
C PRO A 32 -22.23 -12.05 7.95
N ARG A 33 -23.22 -12.83 7.50
CA ARG A 33 -23.03 -13.90 6.52
C ARG A 33 -22.50 -13.39 5.18
N SER A 34 -23.15 -12.38 4.59
CA SER A 34 -22.72 -11.84 3.29
C SER A 34 -21.35 -11.18 3.36
N LEU A 35 -21.00 -10.57 4.51
CA LEU A 35 -19.66 -10.05 4.75
C LEU A 35 -18.64 -11.18 4.82
N GLY A 36 -18.90 -12.24 5.57
CA GLY A 36 -18.02 -13.40 5.64
C GLY A 36 -17.79 -14.06 4.28
N GLN A 37 -18.83 -14.17 3.45
CA GLN A 37 -18.71 -14.65 2.07
C GLN A 37 -17.82 -13.77 1.21
N LEU A 38 -17.92 -12.44 1.36
CA LEU A 38 -17.08 -11.50 0.63
C LEU A 38 -15.61 -11.58 1.06
N VAL A 39 -15.34 -11.70 2.37
CA VAL A 39 -13.99 -11.90 2.89
C VAL A 39 -13.39 -13.20 2.37
N ALA A 40 -14.12 -14.32 2.52
CA ALA A 40 -13.68 -15.63 2.04
C ALA A 40 -13.42 -15.66 0.53
N LEU A 41 -14.22 -14.93 -0.27
CA LEU A 41 -13.99 -14.76 -1.70
C LEU A 41 -12.62 -14.15 -1.99
N TYR A 42 -12.24 -13.08 -1.28
CA TYR A 42 -10.95 -12.42 -1.46
C TYR A 42 -9.77 -13.21 -0.88
N GLU A 43 -9.97 -13.95 0.21
CA GLU A 43 -8.97 -14.88 0.75
C GLU A 43 -8.65 -15.98 -0.28
N HIS A 44 -9.66 -16.63 -0.85
CA HIS A 44 -9.46 -17.65 -1.87
C HIS A 44 -8.94 -17.10 -3.19
N SER A 45 -9.33 -15.89 -3.59
CA SER A 45 -8.78 -15.22 -4.77
C SER A 45 -7.27 -14.98 -4.61
N THR A 46 -6.85 -14.44 -3.47
CA THR A 46 -5.45 -14.20 -3.14
C THR A 46 -4.65 -15.50 -3.08
N PHE A 47 -5.20 -16.53 -2.43
CA PHE A 47 -4.60 -17.87 -2.38
C PHE A 47 -4.41 -18.46 -3.78
N THR A 48 -5.45 -18.39 -4.63
CA THR A 48 -5.39 -18.95 -5.99
C THR A 48 -4.32 -18.25 -6.82
N ALA A 49 -4.22 -16.92 -6.72
CA ALA A 49 -3.17 -16.15 -7.38
C ALA A 49 -1.77 -16.56 -6.89
N GLY A 50 -1.60 -16.76 -5.59
CA GLY A 50 -0.34 -17.25 -5.01
C GLY A 50 0.04 -18.65 -5.50
N ALA A 51 -0.94 -19.57 -5.56
CA ALA A 51 -0.74 -20.92 -6.08
C ALA A 51 -0.34 -20.91 -7.57
N ILE A 52 -0.96 -20.05 -8.39
CA ILE A 52 -0.61 -19.87 -9.81
C ILE A 52 0.82 -19.34 -9.96
N TRP A 53 1.22 -18.37 -9.13
CA TRP A 53 2.55 -17.77 -9.18
C TRP A 53 3.63 -18.59 -8.44
N ASN A 54 3.27 -19.72 -7.83
CA ASN A 54 4.16 -20.54 -7.02
C ASN A 54 4.87 -19.73 -5.92
N VAL A 55 4.12 -18.87 -5.23
CA VAL A 55 4.58 -18.09 -4.07
C VAL A 55 3.79 -18.49 -2.83
N ASN A 56 4.43 -18.41 -1.66
CA ASN A 56 3.76 -18.72 -0.40
C ASN A 56 2.88 -17.55 0.06
N SER A 57 1.56 -17.70 -0.03
CA SER A 57 0.59 -16.69 0.43
C SER A 57 0.47 -16.56 1.95
N PHE A 58 1.12 -17.44 2.71
CA PHE A 58 0.95 -17.55 4.17
C PHE A 58 2.17 -17.12 4.99
N ASP A 59 3.25 -16.67 4.35
CA ASP A 59 4.40 -16.10 5.05
C ASP A 59 4.48 -14.57 4.92
N GLN A 60 5.40 -13.99 5.71
CA GLN A 60 5.61 -12.55 5.75
C GLN A 60 7.06 -12.18 6.11
N TRP A 61 8.06 -12.84 5.53
CA TRP A 61 9.48 -12.61 5.87
C TRP A 61 9.93 -11.16 5.68
N GLY A 62 9.33 -10.44 4.73
CA GLY A 62 9.66 -9.04 4.43
C GLY A 62 9.51 -8.06 5.59
N VAL A 63 8.77 -8.42 6.66
CA VAL A 63 8.60 -7.55 7.83
C VAL A 63 9.76 -7.59 8.80
N GLU A 64 10.63 -8.62 8.74
CA GLU A 64 11.63 -8.85 9.77
C GLU A 64 12.73 -7.80 9.78
N LEU A 65 13.24 -7.42 8.60
CA LEU A 65 14.33 -6.46 8.51
C LEU A 65 13.92 -5.10 9.07
N GLY A 66 12.72 -4.63 8.73
CA GLY A 66 12.17 -3.38 9.25
C GLY A 66 12.03 -3.39 10.77
N LYS A 67 11.56 -4.50 11.35
CA LYS A 67 11.48 -4.67 12.81
C LYS A 67 12.86 -4.60 13.46
N LYS A 68 13.84 -5.33 12.93
CA LYS A 68 15.23 -5.33 13.43
C LYS A 68 15.85 -3.94 13.36
N VAL A 69 15.71 -3.25 12.23
CA VAL A 69 16.24 -1.89 12.04
C VAL A 69 15.57 -0.90 13.00
N ALA A 70 14.24 -0.96 13.16
CA ALA A 70 13.52 -0.10 14.08
C ALA A 70 13.96 -0.30 15.54
N SER A 71 14.15 -1.54 15.97
CA SER A 71 14.66 -1.86 17.31
C SER A 71 16.06 -1.31 17.55
N THR A 72 16.94 -1.33 16.54
CA THR A 72 18.28 -0.75 16.60
C THR A 72 18.25 0.78 16.59
N LEU A 73 17.34 1.40 15.84
CA LEU A 73 17.24 2.86 15.72
C LEU A 73 16.64 3.52 16.97
N LEU A 74 15.70 2.86 17.66
CA LEU A 74 14.99 3.46 18.79
C LEU A 74 15.94 4.01 19.88
N PRO A 75 16.95 3.25 20.36
CA PRO A 75 17.95 3.78 21.28
C PRO A 75 18.75 4.96 20.72
N MET A 76 19.05 4.98 19.42
CA MET A 76 19.79 6.09 18.78
C MET A 76 18.99 7.40 18.80
N LEU A 77 17.66 7.30 18.75
CA LEU A 77 16.74 8.45 18.76
C LEU A 77 16.42 8.94 20.18
N THR A 78 16.34 8.04 21.16
CA THR A 78 15.87 8.37 22.52
C THR A 78 16.92 8.33 23.62
N GLY A 79 18.02 7.60 23.42
CA GLY A 79 19.09 7.40 24.39
C GLY A 79 20.33 8.28 24.14
N PRO A 80 21.48 7.97 24.76
CA PRO A 80 22.75 8.64 24.48
C PRO A 80 23.16 8.46 23.01
N ALA A 81 23.99 9.38 22.50
CA ALA A 81 24.43 9.34 21.11
C ALA A 81 25.24 8.07 20.82
N THR A 82 24.76 7.26 19.90
CA THR A 82 25.41 6.02 19.44
C THR A 82 25.71 6.10 17.94
N PRO A 83 26.78 5.45 17.46
CA PRO A 83 27.12 5.45 16.03
C PRO A 83 25.99 4.84 15.18
N ALA A 84 25.63 5.52 14.10
CA ALA A 84 24.66 5.04 13.12
C ALA A 84 25.32 4.10 12.09
N PRO A 85 24.56 3.19 11.47
CA PRO A 85 25.09 2.17 10.55
C PRO A 85 25.60 2.74 9.22
N ASP A 86 25.10 3.89 8.78
CA ASP A 86 25.50 4.54 7.53
C ASP A 86 25.35 6.08 7.62
N PRO A 87 26.01 6.85 6.72
CA PRO A 87 25.99 8.31 6.76
C PRO A 87 24.60 8.94 6.57
N SER A 88 23.73 8.32 5.78
CA SER A 88 22.37 8.82 5.52
C SER A 88 21.52 8.72 6.79
N THR A 89 21.53 7.52 7.40
CA THR A 89 20.87 7.28 8.69
C THR A 89 21.42 8.18 9.79
N ALA A 90 22.75 8.38 9.84
CA ALA A 90 23.39 9.28 10.79
C ALA A 90 22.86 10.72 10.66
N SER A 91 22.82 11.25 9.43
CA SER A 91 22.35 12.60 9.16
C SER A 91 20.88 12.79 9.57
N LEU A 92 20.03 11.79 9.36
CA LEU A 92 18.61 11.86 9.71
C LEU A 92 18.39 11.76 11.22
N VAL A 93 19.10 10.87 11.91
CA VAL A 93 19.05 10.76 13.38
C VAL A 93 19.50 12.08 14.02
N HIS A 94 20.61 12.66 13.54
CA HIS A 94 21.11 13.93 14.06
C HIS A 94 20.09 15.07 13.89
N ARG A 95 19.53 15.21 12.69
CA ARG A 95 18.49 16.22 12.40
C ARG A 95 17.26 16.04 13.28
N TYR A 96 16.80 14.81 13.46
CA TYR A 96 15.66 14.51 14.32
C TYR A 96 15.92 14.91 15.78
N ARG A 97 17.11 14.61 16.32
CA ARG A 97 17.46 14.96 17.71
C ARG A 97 17.51 16.46 17.93
N GLN A 98 18.10 17.21 16.99
CA GLN A 98 18.09 18.67 17.00
C GLN A 98 16.66 19.23 17.08
N TRP A 99 15.74 18.73 16.23
CA TRP A 99 14.34 19.16 16.24
C TRP A 99 13.59 18.82 17.53
N ARG A 100 14.05 17.80 18.27
CA ARG A 100 13.47 17.38 19.54
C ARG A 100 14.19 17.97 20.76
N ASN A 101 15.15 18.87 20.56
CA ASN A 101 16.03 19.43 21.59
C ASN A 101 16.74 18.34 22.43
N ARG A 102 17.34 17.34 21.77
CA ARG A 102 18.03 16.18 22.35
C ARG A 102 19.38 15.89 21.70
#